data_AF-A0AAW1D9S1-F1
#
_entry.id   AF-A0AAW1D9S1-F1
#
_cell.length_a   1.000
_cell.length_b   1.000
_cell.length_c   1.000
_cell.angle_alpha   90.00
_cell.angle_beta   90.00
_cell.angle_gamma   90.00
#
_symmetry.space_group_name_H-M   'P 1'
#
loop_
_entity.id
_entity.type
_entity.pdbx_description
1 polymer ?
#
loop_
_entity_poly.entity_id
_entity_poly.type
_entity_poly.pdbx_seq_one_letter_code
_entity_poly.pdbx_strand_id
1 'polypeptide(L)'
;MDLKEKMKTLECHFNWGIEDIVGNIDDIMKKEVIKSEEFPNETWCGMLVELNLAYELYKRNNRSEAEEKVKKCLKLFGNINDNFFNEYKLAFKHVLLSLQLFVNFDKSSENDNKKLFNEIPAFSILSENEKTAIIGIKAYCFGEYGEQGRKHSLSLARKAHQDNPNEPEWCFMIGLALSRIRNYTHDNGITDEEVNCIEKAYKLRKSSYFAVYLAQTYLDYTKMIRYQPSPEIAELSYSQQNLKLQVYYRKAYQLFKEIASRTDEKDVHIIVRCARGLFQLKTLKPDLYDINEALIVLKKCLNIAPNYGMCHTLATSIYCELHEYEQALKHSIKAKEIGDYFSSIRIIQLKCLLQQDVNAAETFDYMLKKHPTETYIYQTHLYAISYYIFKERNLQLAVKHFLIVSKLSTMERQNYEIGDPWVKGRVDLCDIMYNEVRCAIDGRLYQNDEEKLKLEEAYEVFKSKYPDVTEKVTDSSLVENLLSKNKKKWLQKC
;
A
#
# COMPACT_ATOMS: atom_id res chain seq x y z
N MET A 1 -8.66 36.19 -29.96
CA MET A 1 -7.78 35.31 -29.16
C MET A 1 -7.67 33.97 -29.88
N ASP A 2 -6.44 33.57 -30.21
CA ASP A 2 -6.14 32.26 -30.81
C ASP A 2 -6.64 31.11 -29.92
N LEU A 3 -6.98 29.96 -30.51
CA LEU A 3 -7.50 28.81 -29.77
C LEU A 3 -6.48 28.30 -28.75
N LYS A 4 -5.18 28.32 -29.08
CA LYS A 4 -4.12 27.93 -28.13
C LYS A 4 -4.10 28.84 -26.90
N GLU A 5 -4.30 30.14 -27.07
CA GLU A 5 -4.38 31.08 -25.94
C GLU A 5 -5.64 30.85 -25.10
N LYS A 6 -6.78 30.51 -25.73
CA LYS A 6 -7.99 30.10 -25.00
C LYS A 6 -7.79 28.81 -24.21
N MET A 7 -7.03 27.86 -24.74
CA MET A 7 -6.78 26.58 -24.05
C MET A 7 -6.01 26.75 -22.74
N LYS A 8 -5.19 27.80 -22.60
CA LYS A 8 -4.46 28.10 -21.36
C LYS A 8 -5.38 28.45 -20.18
N THR A 9 -6.63 28.82 -20.44
CA THR A 9 -7.61 29.16 -19.39
C THR A 9 -8.47 27.96 -18.97
N LEU A 10 -8.22 26.77 -19.51
CA LEU A 10 -8.95 25.55 -19.16
C LEU A 10 -8.34 24.89 -17.92
N GLU A 11 -9.17 24.26 -17.10
CA GLU A 11 -8.73 23.55 -15.90
C GLU A 11 -8.59 22.06 -16.19
N CYS A 12 -7.36 21.63 -16.49
CA CYS A 12 -6.97 20.22 -16.61
C CYS A 12 -5.47 20.04 -16.37
N HIS A 13 -5.01 18.79 -16.39
CA HIS A 13 -3.63 18.37 -16.10
C HIS A 13 -2.55 19.20 -16.81
N PHE A 14 -2.80 19.60 -18.06
CA PHE A 14 -1.85 20.39 -18.86
C PHE A 14 -1.60 21.80 -18.34
N ASN A 15 -2.58 22.40 -17.65
CA ASN A 15 -2.48 23.76 -17.10
C ASN A 15 -2.30 23.79 -15.59
N TRP A 16 -2.18 22.63 -14.94
CA TRP A 16 -2.09 22.54 -13.48
C TRP A 16 -0.69 22.65 -12.90
N GLY A 17 0.35 22.74 -13.75
CA GLY A 17 1.74 22.81 -13.29
C GLY A 17 2.18 21.55 -12.53
N ILE A 18 1.68 20.38 -12.94
CA ILE A 18 1.94 19.12 -12.22
C ILE A 18 3.45 18.88 -12.07
N GLU A 19 4.22 19.04 -13.16
CA GLU A 19 5.67 18.81 -13.16
C GLU A 19 6.43 19.73 -12.21
N ASP A 20 6.04 21.00 -12.15
CA ASP A 20 6.68 22.00 -11.29
C ASP A 20 6.49 21.68 -9.80
N ILE A 21 5.40 20.99 -9.45
CA ILE A 21 5.04 20.65 -8.08
C ILE A 21 5.63 19.31 -7.66
N VAL A 22 5.56 18.30 -8.55
CA VAL A 22 5.81 16.90 -8.18
C VAL A 22 7.14 16.36 -8.72
N GLY A 23 7.76 17.05 -9.68
CA GLY A 23 8.93 16.58 -10.40
C GLY A 23 8.63 15.43 -11.37
N ASN A 24 9.67 14.75 -11.85
CA ASN A 24 9.53 13.59 -12.72
C ASN A 24 9.22 12.33 -11.89
N ILE A 25 7.99 11.83 -11.97
CA ILE A 25 7.52 10.68 -11.19
C ILE A 25 7.19 9.51 -12.13
N ASP A 26 7.94 8.41 -11.98
CA ASP A 26 7.72 7.16 -12.74
C ASP A 26 6.63 6.24 -12.18
N ASP A 27 6.00 6.65 -11.09
CA ASP A 27 5.26 5.76 -10.19
C ASP A 27 3.77 5.56 -10.56
N ILE A 28 3.14 6.51 -11.27
CA ILE A 28 1.70 6.44 -11.56
C ILE A 28 1.36 5.31 -12.53
N MET A 29 2.16 5.12 -13.59
CA MET A 29 1.96 4.03 -14.56
C MET A 29 2.17 2.65 -13.92
N LYS A 30 3.08 2.53 -12.95
CA LYS A 30 3.32 1.27 -12.21
C LYS A 30 2.16 0.91 -11.28
N LYS A 31 1.35 1.89 -10.88
CA LYS A 31 0.17 1.72 -10.01
C LYS A 31 -1.12 1.43 -10.76
N GLU A 32 -1.12 1.45 -12.09
CA GLU A 32 -2.31 1.20 -12.91
C GLU A 32 -2.98 -0.14 -12.58
N VAL A 33 -2.19 -1.22 -12.48
CA VAL A 33 -2.69 -2.56 -12.14
C VAL A 33 -3.36 -2.56 -10.75
N ILE A 34 -2.68 -2.00 -9.75
CA ILE A 34 -3.20 -1.89 -8.37
C ILE A 34 -4.48 -1.06 -8.33
N LYS A 35 -4.55 0.05 -9.06
CA LYS A 35 -5.72 0.95 -9.06
C LYS A 35 -6.91 0.40 -9.82
N SER A 36 -6.67 -0.37 -10.88
CA SER A 36 -7.72 -1.09 -11.61
C SER A 36 -8.38 -2.16 -10.74
N GLU A 37 -7.69 -2.61 -9.67
CA GLU A 37 -8.21 -3.49 -8.62
C GLU A 37 -8.86 -2.72 -7.45
N GLU A 38 -8.41 -1.51 -7.12
CA GLU A 38 -8.96 -0.71 -6.00
C GLU A 38 -10.31 -0.06 -6.29
N PHE A 39 -10.59 0.28 -7.55
CA PHE A 39 -11.85 0.91 -7.94
C PHE A 39 -12.57 0.03 -8.96
N PRO A 40 -13.79 -0.48 -8.66
CA PRO A 40 -14.57 -1.15 -9.68
C PRO A 40 -14.75 -0.22 -10.88
N ASN A 41 -14.74 -0.81 -12.09
CA ASN A 41 -15.10 -0.10 -13.31
C ASN A 41 -16.44 0.62 -13.06
N GLU A 42 -16.52 1.91 -13.42
CA GLU A 42 -17.70 2.81 -13.31
C GLU A 42 -17.80 3.73 -12.07
N THR A 43 -16.68 4.05 -11.40
CA THR A 43 -16.65 5.15 -10.41
C THR A 43 -16.01 6.43 -10.96
N TRP A 44 -16.37 7.59 -10.39
CA TRP A 44 -15.72 8.87 -10.75
C TRP A 44 -14.23 8.87 -10.39
N CYS A 45 -13.85 8.25 -9.26
CA CYS A 45 -12.47 8.02 -8.85
C CYS A 45 -11.68 7.26 -9.93
N GLY A 46 -12.25 6.17 -10.44
CA GLY A 46 -11.66 5.37 -11.51
C GLY A 46 -11.47 6.18 -12.79
N MET A 47 -12.45 7.01 -13.17
CA MET A 47 -12.33 7.91 -14.31
C MET A 47 -11.17 8.91 -14.15
N LEU A 48 -10.99 9.49 -12.96
CA LEU A 48 -9.88 10.42 -12.71
C LEU A 48 -8.51 9.73 -12.75
N VAL A 49 -8.42 8.47 -12.33
CA VAL A 49 -7.19 7.67 -12.49
C VAL A 49 -6.84 7.49 -13.96
N GLU A 50 -7.82 7.14 -14.80
CA GLU A 50 -7.61 6.98 -16.24
C GLU A 50 -7.22 8.31 -16.91
N LEU A 51 -7.72 9.46 -16.42
CA LEU A 51 -7.29 10.79 -16.88
C LEU A 51 -5.83 11.09 -16.51
N ASN A 52 -5.41 10.78 -15.28
CA ASN A 52 -4.00 10.91 -14.89
C ASN A 52 -3.10 10.05 -15.81
N LEU A 53 -3.50 8.81 -16.10
CA LEU A 53 -2.76 7.92 -16.99
C LEU A 53 -2.69 8.47 -18.43
N ALA A 54 -3.79 9.02 -18.95
CA ALA A 54 -3.82 9.65 -20.26
C ALA A 54 -2.78 10.78 -20.38
N TYR A 55 -2.70 11.64 -19.35
CA TYR A 55 -1.72 12.73 -19.30
C TYR A 55 -0.27 12.19 -19.25
N GLU A 56 0.02 11.21 -18.38
CA GLU A 56 1.37 10.63 -18.29
C GLU A 56 1.81 9.92 -19.58
N LEU A 57 0.91 9.18 -20.23
CA LEU A 57 1.17 8.54 -21.51
C LEU A 57 1.45 9.57 -22.60
N TYR A 58 0.67 10.65 -22.64
CA TYR A 58 0.89 11.73 -23.62
C TYR A 58 2.28 12.36 -23.45
N LYS A 59 2.68 12.68 -22.22
CA LYS A 59 4.01 13.25 -21.92
C LYS A 59 5.16 12.35 -22.36
N ARG A 60 4.97 11.04 -22.28
CA ARG A 60 5.95 10.03 -22.69
C ARG A 60 5.93 9.76 -24.20
N ASN A 61 5.26 10.62 -24.97
CA ASN A 61 5.02 10.48 -26.40
C ASN A 61 4.23 9.22 -26.80
N ASN A 62 3.56 8.56 -25.85
CA ASN A 62 2.68 7.43 -26.13
C ASN A 62 1.25 7.93 -26.44
N ARG A 63 1.12 8.68 -27.54
CA ARG A 63 -0.10 9.40 -27.90
C ARG A 63 -1.29 8.47 -28.15
N SER A 64 -1.07 7.32 -28.78
CA SER A 64 -2.16 6.37 -29.09
C SER A 64 -2.81 5.80 -27.83
N GLU A 65 -2.01 5.35 -26.87
CA GLU A 65 -2.54 4.83 -25.60
C GLU A 65 -3.20 5.95 -24.77
N ALA A 66 -2.64 7.17 -24.78
CA ALA A 66 -3.28 8.32 -24.14
C ALA A 66 -4.70 8.57 -24.70
N GLU A 67 -4.88 8.51 -26.02
CA GLU A 67 -6.19 8.63 -26.67
C GLU A 67 -7.16 7.52 -26.24
N GLU A 68 -6.68 6.28 -26.13
CA GLU A 68 -7.51 5.16 -25.65
C GLU A 68 -8.00 5.37 -24.22
N LYS A 69 -7.14 5.90 -23.35
CA LYS A 69 -7.49 6.26 -21.98
C LYS A 69 -8.57 7.35 -21.94
N VAL A 70 -8.45 8.38 -22.77
CA VAL A 70 -9.50 9.42 -22.90
C VAL A 70 -10.83 8.83 -23.39
N LYS A 71 -10.79 7.95 -24.40
CA LYS A 71 -12.00 7.25 -24.89
C LYS A 71 -12.65 6.41 -23.78
N LYS A 72 -11.85 5.72 -22.96
CA LYS A 72 -12.35 4.99 -21.79
C LYS A 72 -13.01 5.94 -20.79
N CYS A 73 -12.42 7.10 -20.51
CA CYS A 73 -13.02 8.12 -19.65
C CYS A 73 -14.36 8.64 -20.18
N LEU A 74 -14.48 8.90 -21.48
CA LEU A 74 -15.74 9.33 -22.10
C LEU A 74 -16.84 8.27 -21.96
N LYS A 75 -16.49 6.99 -22.11
CA LYS A 75 -17.42 5.88 -21.86
C LYS A 75 -17.86 5.83 -20.40
N LEU A 76 -16.92 5.95 -19.46
CA LEU A 76 -17.21 5.98 -18.03
C LEU A 76 -18.09 7.18 -17.66
N PHE A 77 -17.82 8.37 -18.19
CA PHE A 77 -18.59 9.58 -17.97
C PHE A 77 -20.09 9.41 -18.30
N GLY A 78 -20.41 8.62 -19.32
CA GLY A 78 -21.79 8.28 -19.70
C GLY A 78 -22.47 7.26 -18.78
N ASN A 79 -21.71 6.45 -18.07
CA ASN A 79 -22.20 5.31 -17.29
C ASN A 79 -22.20 5.56 -15.77
N ILE A 80 -21.38 6.49 -15.27
CA ILE A 80 -21.31 6.79 -13.83
C ILE A 80 -22.68 7.32 -13.37
N ASN A 81 -23.29 6.59 -12.45
CA ASN A 81 -24.53 6.96 -11.80
C ASN A 81 -24.32 7.04 -10.28
N ASP A 82 -23.67 8.12 -9.88
CA ASP A 82 -23.36 8.46 -8.50
C ASP A 82 -23.87 9.86 -8.19
N ASN A 83 -24.41 10.08 -6.98
CA ASN A 83 -25.04 11.35 -6.62
C ASN A 83 -24.03 12.50 -6.63
N PHE A 84 -22.81 12.28 -6.11
CA PHE A 84 -21.76 13.28 -6.11
C PHE A 84 -21.31 13.60 -7.54
N PHE A 85 -21.08 12.58 -8.36
CA PHE A 85 -20.73 12.80 -9.76
C PHE A 85 -21.80 13.58 -10.54
N ASN A 86 -23.08 13.27 -10.32
CA ASN A 86 -24.19 13.93 -10.98
C ASN A 86 -24.36 15.39 -10.52
N GLU A 87 -24.09 15.68 -9.24
CA GLU A 87 -24.12 17.04 -8.69
C GLU A 87 -23.04 17.94 -9.32
N TYR A 88 -21.85 17.39 -9.56
CA TYR A 88 -20.69 18.13 -10.10
C TYR A 88 -20.37 17.77 -11.56
N LYS A 89 -21.39 17.36 -12.32
CA LYS A 89 -21.21 16.80 -13.65
C LYS A 89 -20.56 17.78 -14.63
N LEU A 90 -20.79 19.09 -14.46
CA LEU A 90 -20.20 20.10 -15.34
C LEU A 90 -18.71 20.31 -15.04
N ALA A 91 -18.27 20.26 -13.78
CA ALA A 91 -16.85 20.26 -13.42
C ALA A 91 -16.13 19.05 -14.00
N PHE A 92 -16.69 17.84 -13.85
CA PHE A 92 -16.11 16.63 -14.44
C PHE A 92 -16.04 16.74 -15.97
N LYS A 93 -17.10 17.24 -16.62
CA LYS A 93 -17.12 17.45 -18.08
C LYS A 93 -16.07 18.47 -18.51
N HIS A 94 -15.91 19.56 -17.76
CA HIS A 94 -14.90 20.57 -18.01
C HIS A 94 -13.50 19.95 -18.04
N VAL A 95 -13.11 19.24 -16.99
CA VAL A 95 -11.77 18.64 -16.87
C VAL A 95 -11.53 17.59 -17.96
N LEU A 96 -12.49 16.68 -18.18
CA LEU A 96 -12.40 15.60 -19.17
C LEU A 96 -12.25 16.14 -20.60
N LEU A 97 -13.14 17.02 -21.03
CA LEU A 97 -13.11 17.54 -22.41
C LEU A 97 -11.94 18.50 -22.64
N SER A 98 -11.51 19.22 -21.60
CA SER A 98 -10.28 20.02 -21.66
C SER A 98 -9.06 19.13 -21.91
N LEU A 99 -8.89 18.05 -21.13
CA LEU A 99 -7.79 17.10 -21.36
C LEU A 99 -7.89 16.45 -22.76
N GLN A 100 -9.09 16.05 -23.19
CA GLN A 100 -9.31 15.50 -24.54
C GLN A 100 -8.85 16.46 -25.63
N LEU A 101 -9.16 17.75 -25.50
CA LEU A 101 -8.77 18.77 -26.47
C LEU A 101 -7.25 18.86 -26.57
N PHE A 102 -6.52 18.88 -25.46
CA PHE A 102 -5.05 18.89 -25.48
C PHE A 102 -4.46 17.62 -26.11
N VAL A 103 -4.97 16.44 -25.73
CA VAL A 103 -4.47 15.16 -26.27
C VAL A 103 -4.66 15.08 -27.79
N ASN A 104 -5.78 15.57 -28.31
CA ASN A 104 -6.14 15.45 -29.72
C ASN A 104 -5.79 16.68 -30.58
N PHE A 105 -5.19 17.72 -29.98
CA PHE A 105 -5.07 19.04 -30.62
C PHE A 105 -4.34 18.99 -31.97
N ASP A 106 -3.15 18.39 -32.01
CA ASP A 106 -2.31 18.35 -33.22
C ASP A 106 -2.86 17.42 -34.32
N LYS A 107 -3.69 16.45 -33.93
CA LYS A 107 -4.21 15.40 -34.82
C LYS A 107 -5.53 15.78 -35.47
N SER A 108 -6.33 16.59 -34.78
CA SER A 108 -7.66 16.98 -35.22
C SER A 108 -7.61 18.20 -36.12
N SER A 109 -8.62 18.38 -36.99
CA SER A 109 -8.73 19.61 -37.77
C SER A 109 -9.01 20.81 -36.86
N GLU A 110 -8.64 22.01 -37.31
CA GLU A 110 -8.92 23.24 -36.55
C GLU A 110 -10.43 23.41 -36.26
N ASN A 111 -11.29 22.98 -37.19
CA ASN A 111 -12.74 23.02 -37.02
C ASN A 111 -13.21 22.04 -35.93
N ASP A 112 -12.66 20.82 -35.89
CA ASP A 112 -12.99 19.85 -34.86
C ASP A 112 -12.52 20.32 -33.47
N ASN A 113 -11.33 20.90 -33.38
CA ASN A 113 -10.81 21.48 -32.15
C ASN A 113 -11.69 22.65 -31.66
N LYS A 114 -12.14 23.54 -32.56
CA LYS A 114 -13.08 24.62 -32.23
C LYS A 114 -14.43 24.07 -31.76
N LYS A 115 -14.94 23.02 -32.41
CA LYS A 115 -16.20 22.37 -32.03
C LYS A 115 -16.09 21.78 -30.62
N LEU A 116 -15.05 20.99 -30.37
CA LEU A 116 -14.80 20.40 -29.04
C LEU A 116 -14.64 21.50 -27.98
N PHE A 117 -13.87 22.55 -28.26
CA PHE A 117 -13.71 23.68 -27.33
C PHE A 117 -15.05 24.32 -26.93
N ASN A 118 -15.97 24.48 -27.89
CA ASN A 118 -17.30 25.03 -27.62
C ASN A 118 -18.20 24.09 -26.81
N GLU A 119 -17.90 22.79 -26.74
CA GLU A 119 -18.62 21.82 -25.92
C GLU A 119 -18.13 21.78 -24.46
N ILE A 120 -16.96 22.37 -24.18
CA ILE A 120 -16.40 22.48 -22.83
C ILE A 120 -17.19 23.54 -22.04
N PRO A 121 -17.80 23.19 -20.89
CA PRO A 121 -18.42 24.19 -20.02
C PRO A 121 -17.40 25.26 -19.63
N ALA A 122 -17.60 26.53 -19.97
CA ALA A 122 -16.61 27.55 -19.65
C ALA A 122 -16.47 27.76 -18.13
N PHE A 123 -15.24 27.88 -17.62
CA PHE A 123 -15.02 28.02 -16.17
C PHE A 123 -15.76 29.22 -15.57
N SER A 124 -15.87 30.32 -16.31
CA SER A 124 -16.56 31.54 -15.89
C SER A 124 -18.07 31.38 -15.69
N ILE A 125 -18.70 30.39 -16.32
CA ILE A 125 -20.14 30.14 -16.22
C ILE A 125 -20.49 29.02 -15.23
N LEU A 126 -19.49 28.32 -14.70
CA LEU A 126 -19.70 27.31 -13.66
C LEU A 126 -20.20 27.97 -12.37
N SER A 127 -21.05 27.26 -11.63
CA SER A 127 -21.44 27.69 -10.29
C SER A 127 -20.23 27.67 -9.34
N GLU A 128 -20.31 28.38 -8.22
CA GLU A 128 -19.23 28.35 -7.21
C GLU A 128 -18.98 26.94 -6.67
N ASN A 129 -20.03 26.13 -6.55
CA ASN A 129 -19.93 24.72 -6.16
C ASN A 129 -19.17 23.89 -7.22
N GLU A 130 -19.43 24.11 -8.51
CA GLU A 130 -18.73 23.43 -9.61
C GLU A 130 -17.26 23.90 -9.72
N LYS A 131 -16.98 25.19 -9.53
CA LYS A 131 -15.59 25.69 -9.44
C LYS A 131 -14.85 25.07 -8.26
N THR A 132 -15.51 24.96 -7.11
CA THR A 132 -14.97 24.27 -5.93
C THR A 132 -14.72 22.79 -6.22
N ALA A 133 -15.61 22.14 -6.98
CA ALA A 133 -15.43 20.76 -7.40
C ALA A 133 -14.24 20.56 -8.32
N ILE A 134 -13.91 21.52 -9.19
CA ILE A 134 -12.66 21.48 -9.97
C ILE A 134 -11.44 21.49 -9.03
N ILE A 135 -11.44 22.29 -7.96
CA ILE A 135 -10.38 22.28 -6.94
C ILE A 135 -10.29 20.90 -6.28
N GLY A 136 -11.43 20.30 -5.94
CA GLY A 136 -11.49 18.95 -5.36
C GLY A 136 -11.00 17.85 -6.31
N ILE A 137 -11.40 17.89 -7.59
CA ILE A 137 -10.92 16.99 -8.64
C ILE A 137 -9.41 17.12 -8.80
N LYS A 138 -8.89 18.36 -8.84
CA LYS A 138 -7.47 18.65 -8.86
C LYS A 138 -6.77 18.05 -7.64
N ALA A 139 -7.33 18.22 -6.44
CA ALA A 139 -6.81 17.61 -5.22
C ALA A 139 -6.69 16.09 -5.35
N TYR A 140 -7.72 15.41 -5.85
CA TYR A 140 -7.68 13.96 -6.07
C TYR A 140 -6.57 13.57 -7.05
N CYS A 141 -6.47 14.25 -8.20
CA CYS A 141 -5.46 13.98 -9.21
C CYS A 141 -4.03 14.12 -8.65
N PHE A 142 -3.74 15.19 -7.91
CA PHE A 142 -2.43 15.40 -7.28
C PHE A 142 -2.10 14.36 -6.20
N GLY A 143 -3.12 13.82 -5.50
CA GLY A 143 -2.94 12.82 -4.45
C GLY A 143 -2.28 11.52 -4.93
N GLU A 144 -2.21 11.32 -6.25
CA GLU A 144 -1.60 10.18 -6.91
C GLU A 144 -0.10 10.36 -7.23
N TYR A 145 0.42 11.58 -7.15
CA TYR A 145 1.79 11.96 -7.51
C TYR A 145 2.75 11.93 -6.30
N GLY A 146 2.88 10.77 -5.66
CA GLY A 146 3.87 10.57 -4.59
C GLY A 146 3.70 11.52 -3.39
N GLU A 147 4.79 11.80 -2.68
CA GLU A 147 4.75 12.62 -1.46
C GLU A 147 4.36 14.08 -1.72
N GLN A 148 5.03 14.74 -2.66
CA GLN A 148 4.80 16.16 -2.94
C GLN A 148 3.40 16.38 -3.51
N GLY A 149 2.94 15.50 -4.40
CA GLY A 149 1.57 15.52 -4.89
C GLY A 149 0.54 15.36 -3.77
N ARG A 150 0.78 14.49 -2.78
CA ARG A 150 -0.11 14.35 -1.60
C ARG A 150 -0.13 15.58 -0.71
N LYS A 151 1.01 16.22 -0.48
CA LYS A 151 1.08 17.49 0.27
C LYS A 151 0.28 18.60 -0.43
N HIS A 152 0.41 18.70 -1.75
CA HIS A 152 -0.36 19.65 -2.54
C HIS A 152 -1.87 19.30 -2.57
N SER A 153 -2.20 18.01 -2.72
CA SER A 153 -3.55 17.47 -2.63
C SER A 153 -4.24 17.86 -1.33
N LEU A 154 -3.56 17.73 -0.18
CA LEU A 154 -4.08 18.14 1.12
C LEU A 154 -4.42 19.64 1.16
N SER A 155 -3.56 20.50 0.61
CA SER A 155 -3.81 21.95 0.54
C SER A 155 -5.05 22.26 -0.31
N LEU A 156 -5.19 21.61 -1.47
CA LEU A 156 -6.34 21.78 -2.35
C LEU A 156 -7.63 21.24 -1.72
N ALA A 157 -7.58 20.08 -1.05
CA ALA A 157 -8.72 19.49 -0.37
C ALA A 157 -9.22 20.39 0.78
N ARG A 158 -8.30 20.98 1.55
CA ARG A 158 -8.64 21.99 2.57
C ARG A 158 -9.31 23.22 1.95
N LYS A 159 -8.81 23.70 0.81
CA LYS A 159 -9.42 24.83 0.10
C LYS A 159 -10.84 24.48 -0.40
N ALA A 160 -11.01 23.32 -1.02
CA ALA A 160 -12.32 22.85 -1.45
C ALA A 160 -13.31 22.71 -0.27
N HIS A 161 -12.84 22.19 0.87
CA HIS A 161 -13.66 22.10 2.08
C HIS A 161 -14.01 23.46 2.68
N GLN A 162 -13.08 24.43 2.64
CA GLN A 162 -13.34 25.79 3.10
C GLN A 162 -14.44 26.46 2.26
N ASP A 163 -14.40 26.26 0.94
CA ASP A 163 -15.32 26.89 0.00
C ASP A 163 -16.69 26.17 -0.05
N ASN A 164 -16.73 24.86 0.20
CA ASN A 164 -17.96 24.07 0.36
C ASN A 164 -17.87 23.10 1.56
N PRO A 165 -18.16 23.57 2.80
CA PRO A 165 -17.92 22.80 4.03
C PRO A 165 -18.93 21.68 4.30
N ASN A 166 -20.00 21.61 3.51
CA ASN A 166 -21.08 20.64 3.65
C ASN A 166 -20.97 19.48 2.66
N GLU A 167 -20.08 19.55 1.68
CA GLU A 167 -19.79 18.40 0.82
C GLU A 167 -18.92 17.39 1.59
N PRO A 168 -19.43 16.17 1.86
CA PRO A 168 -18.68 15.17 2.61
C PRO A 168 -17.35 14.77 1.94
N GLU A 169 -17.30 14.74 0.62
CA GLU A 169 -16.18 14.26 -0.17
C GLU A 169 -14.92 15.11 0.04
N TRP A 170 -15.08 16.44 0.16
CA TRP A 170 -13.94 17.33 0.43
C TRP A 170 -13.34 17.10 1.80
N CYS A 171 -14.20 16.89 2.80
CA CYS A 171 -13.75 16.56 4.15
C CYS A 171 -13.08 15.18 4.18
N PHE A 172 -13.66 14.20 3.50
CA PHE A 172 -13.09 12.86 3.40
C PHE A 172 -11.70 12.87 2.75
N MET A 173 -11.50 13.63 1.68
CA MET A 173 -10.20 13.74 1.01
C MET A 173 -9.10 14.30 1.91
N ILE A 174 -9.42 15.22 2.84
CA ILE A 174 -8.46 15.72 3.82
C ILE A 174 -7.95 14.56 4.69
N GLY A 175 -8.87 13.79 5.28
CA GLY A 175 -8.51 12.63 6.11
C GLY A 175 -7.72 11.57 5.32
N LEU A 176 -8.15 11.27 4.10
CA LEU A 176 -7.44 10.33 3.22
C LEU A 176 -6.02 10.81 2.89
N ALA A 177 -5.84 12.09 2.58
CA ALA A 177 -4.54 12.67 2.27
C ALA A 177 -3.60 12.64 3.48
N LEU A 178 -4.09 13.02 4.67
CA LEU A 178 -3.34 12.94 5.93
C LEU A 178 -2.87 11.50 6.20
N SER A 179 -3.78 10.54 6.08
CA SER A 179 -3.48 9.12 6.26
C SER A 179 -2.39 8.63 5.29
N ARG A 180 -2.46 9.03 4.02
CA ARG A 180 -1.48 8.66 2.99
C ARG A 180 -0.11 9.31 3.20
N ILE A 181 -0.06 10.58 3.63
CA ILE A 181 1.19 11.30 3.95
C ILE A 181 1.88 10.61 5.13
N ARG A 182 1.12 10.31 6.17
CA ARG A 182 1.61 9.64 7.37
C ARG A 182 2.23 8.27 7.06
N ASN A 183 1.50 7.42 6.32
CA ASN A 183 2.01 6.11 5.92
C ASN A 183 3.26 6.17 5.02
N TYR A 184 3.48 7.27 4.29
CA TYR A 184 4.68 7.44 3.47
C TYR A 184 5.88 7.95 4.28
N THR A 185 5.65 8.92 5.15
CA THR A 185 6.68 9.52 6.00
C THR A 185 7.07 8.65 7.19
N HIS A 186 6.38 7.52 7.40
CA HIS A 186 6.52 6.65 8.58
C HIS A 186 6.30 7.38 9.91
N ASP A 187 5.72 8.58 9.86
CA ASP A 187 5.10 9.20 11.02
C ASP A 187 3.94 8.29 11.43
N ASN A 188 3.75 8.00 12.71
CA ASN A 188 2.60 7.21 13.17
C ASN A 188 1.58 8.07 13.93
N GLY A 189 1.79 9.38 14.00
CA GLY A 189 0.88 10.32 14.63
C GLY A 189 -0.39 10.53 13.81
N ILE A 190 -1.48 9.88 14.19
CA ILE A 190 -2.80 10.21 13.66
C ILE A 190 -3.26 11.52 14.29
N THR A 191 -3.54 12.50 13.45
CA THR A 191 -4.00 13.82 13.89
C THR A 191 -5.50 13.80 14.19
N ASP A 192 -5.95 14.67 15.10
CA ASP A 192 -7.39 14.86 15.33
C ASP A 192 -8.10 15.37 14.07
N GLU A 193 -7.42 16.14 13.21
CA GLU A 193 -7.96 16.56 11.90
C GLU A 193 -8.29 15.35 11.02
N GLU A 194 -7.39 14.35 10.92
CA GLU A 194 -7.63 13.12 10.15
C GLU A 194 -8.91 12.42 10.63
N VAL A 195 -9.05 12.21 11.93
CA VAL A 195 -10.21 11.50 12.51
C VAL A 195 -11.49 12.34 12.33
N ASN A 196 -11.46 13.61 12.71
CA ASN A 196 -12.62 14.50 12.69
C ASN A 196 -13.17 14.70 11.28
N CYS A 197 -12.30 14.81 10.28
CA CYS A 197 -12.70 14.97 8.89
C CYS A 197 -13.44 13.73 8.36
N ILE A 198 -12.93 12.53 8.66
CA ILE A 198 -13.57 11.27 8.22
C ILE A 198 -14.87 11.03 9.01
N GLU A 199 -14.90 11.31 10.33
CA GLU A 199 -16.13 11.28 11.14
C GLU A 199 -17.19 12.24 10.58
N LYS A 200 -16.81 13.47 10.22
CA LYS A 200 -17.71 14.47 9.63
C LYS A 200 -18.25 14.01 8.28
N ALA A 201 -17.40 13.48 7.40
CA ALA A 201 -17.82 12.94 6.10
C ALA A 201 -18.86 11.82 6.27
N TYR A 202 -18.60 10.85 7.15
CA TYR A 202 -19.56 9.77 7.44
C TYR A 202 -20.83 10.25 8.15
N LYS A 203 -20.77 11.34 8.93
CA LYS A 203 -21.95 11.96 9.53
C LYS A 203 -22.85 12.62 8.48
N LEU A 204 -22.25 13.33 7.52
CA LEU A 204 -22.96 13.99 6.43
C LEU A 204 -23.54 12.98 5.43
N ARG A 205 -22.84 11.88 5.14
CA ARG A 205 -23.29 10.83 4.23
C ARG A 205 -22.90 9.45 4.75
N LYS A 206 -23.91 8.58 4.99
CA LYS A 206 -23.74 7.23 5.54
C LYS A 206 -23.26 6.19 4.49
N SER A 207 -22.27 6.57 3.69
CA SER A 207 -21.65 5.72 2.68
C SER A 207 -20.80 4.61 3.31
N SER A 208 -20.89 3.39 2.76
CA SER A 208 -20.01 2.28 3.14
C SER A 208 -18.52 2.64 2.93
N TYR A 209 -18.24 3.45 1.91
CA TYR A 209 -16.89 3.90 1.61
C TYR A 209 -16.31 4.75 2.75
N PHE A 210 -17.05 5.75 3.25
CA PHE A 210 -16.57 6.54 4.40
C PHE A 210 -16.51 5.70 5.68
N ALA A 211 -17.48 4.81 5.88
CA ALA A 211 -17.56 3.95 7.05
C ALA A 211 -16.34 3.03 7.18
N VAL A 212 -15.90 2.39 6.08
CA VAL A 212 -14.77 1.44 6.13
C VAL A 212 -13.44 2.14 6.40
N TYR A 213 -13.24 3.34 5.83
CA TYR A 213 -12.06 4.15 6.11
C TYR A 213 -12.08 4.70 7.53
N LEU A 214 -13.24 5.14 8.03
CA LEU A 214 -13.39 5.58 9.42
C LEU A 214 -13.05 4.45 10.41
N ALA A 215 -13.55 3.24 10.14
CA ALA A 215 -13.26 2.07 10.95
C ALA A 215 -11.75 1.75 10.96
N GLN A 216 -11.09 1.85 9.81
CA GLN A 216 -9.64 1.66 9.70
C GLN A 216 -8.87 2.75 10.47
N THR A 217 -9.26 4.02 10.34
CA THR A 217 -8.65 5.13 11.08
C THR A 217 -8.76 4.93 12.59
N TYR A 218 -9.89 4.45 13.11
CA TYR A 218 -10.01 4.10 14.52
C TYR A 218 -9.06 2.96 14.93
N LEU A 219 -8.91 1.91 14.10
CA LEU A 219 -7.94 0.85 14.39
C LEU A 219 -6.52 1.38 14.40
N ASP A 220 -6.15 2.25 13.45
CA ASP A 220 -4.80 2.82 13.41
C ASP A 220 -4.57 3.76 14.59
N TYR A 221 -5.58 4.50 15.04
CA TYR A 221 -5.50 5.36 16.23
C TYR A 221 -5.23 4.53 17.48
N THR A 222 -5.80 3.33 17.57
CA THR A 222 -5.51 2.42 18.68
C THR A 222 -4.08 1.90 18.67
N LYS A 223 -3.48 1.67 17.48
CA LYS A 223 -2.08 1.28 17.35
C LYS A 223 -1.16 2.41 17.79
N MET A 224 -1.48 3.64 17.40
CA MET A 224 -0.76 4.84 17.85
C MET A 224 -0.76 4.91 19.38
N ILE A 225 -1.93 4.88 20.04
CA ILE A 225 -2.02 4.91 21.51
C ILE A 225 -1.13 3.83 22.16
N ARG A 226 -1.09 2.61 21.59
CA ARG A 226 -0.36 1.48 22.18
C ARG A 226 1.14 1.53 22.01
N TYR A 227 1.61 1.93 20.83
CA TYR A 227 3.01 1.75 20.44
C TYR A 227 3.77 3.06 20.41
N GLN A 228 3.10 4.18 20.18
CA GLN A 228 3.68 5.52 20.04
C GLN A 228 2.69 6.58 20.53
N PRO A 229 2.39 6.63 21.84
CA PRO A 229 1.46 7.61 22.37
C PRO A 229 2.00 9.03 22.16
N SER A 230 1.13 9.95 21.71
CA SER A 230 1.45 11.38 21.72
C SER A 230 1.73 11.86 23.14
N PRO A 231 2.42 13.00 23.36
CA PRO A 231 2.65 13.53 24.71
C PRO A 231 1.38 13.63 25.54
N GLU A 232 0.29 14.13 24.94
CA GLU A 232 -1.03 14.22 25.56
C GLU A 232 -1.60 12.86 25.98
N ILE A 233 -1.40 11.81 25.17
CA ILE A 233 -1.87 10.46 25.50
C ILE A 233 -0.95 9.81 26.54
N ALA A 234 0.35 10.08 26.50
CA ALA A 234 1.32 9.59 27.46
C ALA A 234 1.08 10.14 28.88
N GLU A 235 0.51 11.35 28.99
CA GLU A 235 0.10 11.97 30.25
C GLU A 235 -1.16 11.32 30.87
N LEU A 236 -1.97 10.63 30.07
CA LEU A 236 -3.14 9.92 30.59
C LEU A 236 -2.71 8.73 31.45
N SER A 237 -3.46 8.45 32.52
CA SER A 237 -3.28 7.21 33.26
C SER A 237 -3.55 5.99 32.37
N TYR A 238 -2.90 4.86 32.70
CA TYR A 238 -3.12 3.58 32.01
C TYR A 238 -4.61 3.21 31.88
N SER A 239 -5.42 3.52 32.92
CA SER A 239 -6.86 3.29 32.92
C SER A 239 -7.61 4.12 31.87
N GLN A 240 -7.25 5.40 31.72
CA GLN A 240 -7.83 6.32 30.74
C GLN A 240 -7.43 5.96 29.32
N GLN A 241 -6.15 5.62 29.10
CA GLN A 241 -5.67 5.13 27.81
C GLN A 241 -6.42 3.86 27.39
N ASN A 242 -6.60 2.91 28.31
CA ASN A 242 -7.36 1.69 28.06
C ASN A 242 -8.84 1.97 27.75
N LEU A 243 -9.49 2.88 28.48
CA LEU A 243 -10.86 3.27 28.19
C LEU A 243 -10.98 3.83 26.76
N LYS A 244 -10.08 4.73 26.37
CA LYS A 244 -10.03 5.33 25.02
C LYS A 244 -9.83 4.25 23.95
N LEU A 245 -8.91 3.30 24.17
CA LEU A 245 -8.70 2.14 23.30
C LEU A 245 -9.99 1.31 23.12
N GLN A 246 -10.71 1.00 24.21
CA GLN A 246 -11.94 0.22 24.15
C GLN A 246 -13.03 0.90 23.31
N VAL A 247 -13.15 2.23 23.42
CA VAL A 247 -14.11 3.00 22.64
C VAL A 247 -13.82 2.87 21.14
N TYR A 248 -12.58 3.10 20.72
CA TYR A 248 -12.23 3.03 19.30
C TYR A 248 -12.31 1.60 18.73
N TYR A 249 -11.95 0.57 19.51
CA TYR A 249 -12.16 -0.82 19.07
C TYR A 249 -13.62 -1.14 18.82
N ARG A 250 -14.51 -0.72 19.73
CA ARG A 250 -15.95 -0.95 19.57
C ARG A 250 -16.52 -0.18 18.38
N LYS A 251 -16.13 1.09 18.21
CA LYS A 251 -16.54 1.89 17.05
C LYS A 251 -16.09 1.24 15.73
N ALA A 252 -14.83 0.81 15.63
CA ALA A 252 -14.31 0.15 14.45
C ALA A 252 -15.05 -1.17 14.15
N TYR A 253 -15.19 -2.02 15.16
CA TYR A 253 -15.90 -3.30 15.04
C TYR A 253 -17.35 -3.10 14.55
N GLN A 254 -18.08 -2.16 15.16
CA GLN A 254 -19.47 -1.87 14.79
C GLN A 254 -19.59 -1.42 13.34
N LEU A 255 -18.70 -0.55 12.85
CA LEU A 255 -18.71 -0.11 11.46
C LEU A 255 -18.39 -1.25 10.50
N PHE A 256 -17.36 -2.07 10.78
CA PHE A 256 -17.06 -3.23 9.92
C PHE A 256 -18.22 -4.22 9.87
N LYS A 257 -18.88 -4.49 11.01
CA LYS A 257 -20.06 -5.36 11.10
C LYS A 257 -21.24 -4.81 10.31
N GLU A 258 -21.54 -3.52 10.49
CA GLU A 258 -22.63 -2.84 9.80
C GLU A 258 -22.45 -3.00 8.29
N ILE A 259 -21.28 -2.66 7.75
CA ILE A 259 -20.99 -2.75 6.32
C ILE A 259 -21.00 -4.20 5.84
N ALA A 260 -20.38 -5.13 6.57
CA ALA A 260 -20.35 -6.55 6.21
C ALA A 260 -21.74 -7.19 6.15
N SER A 261 -22.68 -6.71 6.98
CA SER A 261 -24.06 -7.18 7.01
C SER A 261 -24.93 -6.66 5.85
N ARG A 262 -24.48 -5.63 5.11
CA ARG A 262 -25.20 -5.08 3.97
C ARG A 262 -25.22 -6.08 2.81
N THR A 263 -26.42 -6.46 2.36
CA THR A 263 -26.61 -7.40 1.25
C THR A 263 -26.46 -6.73 -0.12
N ASP A 264 -26.75 -5.44 -0.19
CA ASP A 264 -26.63 -4.58 -1.36
C ASP A 264 -25.18 -4.12 -1.63
N GLU A 265 -24.30 -4.20 -0.63
CA GLU A 265 -22.89 -3.91 -0.80
C GLU A 265 -22.22 -4.94 -1.72
N LYS A 266 -21.73 -4.45 -2.87
CA LYS A 266 -21.11 -5.22 -3.95
C LYS A 266 -19.67 -4.77 -4.23
N ASP A 267 -19.21 -3.67 -3.62
CA ASP A 267 -17.83 -3.23 -3.76
C ASP A 267 -16.91 -4.19 -3.00
N VAL A 268 -16.23 -5.04 -3.77
CA VAL A 268 -15.27 -6.05 -3.32
C VAL A 268 -14.18 -5.42 -2.45
N HIS A 269 -13.75 -4.20 -2.79
CA HIS A 269 -12.70 -3.49 -2.09
C HIS A 269 -13.15 -3.05 -0.69
N ILE A 270 -14.40 -2.60 -0.55
CA ILE A 270 -15.00 -2.29 0.75
C ILE A 270 -15.17 -3.58 1.57
N ILE A 271 -15.70 -4.64 0.96
CA ILE A 271 -15.95 -5.92 1.63
C ILE A 271 -14.65 -6.55 2.16
N VAL A 272 -13.58 -6.59 1.36
CA VAL A 272 -12.30 -7.16 1.81
C VAL A 272 -11.69 -6.36 2.95
N ARG A 273 -11.85 -5.02 2.96
CA ARG A 273 -11.35 -4.19 4.05
C ARG A 273 -12.13 -4.46 5.34
N CYS A 274 -13.42 -4.75 5.25
CA CYS A 274 -14.20 -5.20 6.40
C CYS A 274 -13.67 -6.55 6.93
N ALA A 275 -13.47 -7.54 6.07
CA ALA A 275 -12.89 -8.83 6.48
C ALA A 275 -11.50 -8.65 7.12
N ARG A 276 -10.64 -7.81 6.53
CA ARG A 276 -9.31 -7.50 7.07
C ARG A 276 -9.39 -6.80 8.42
N GLY A 277 -10.27 -5.82 8.57
CA GLY A 277 -10.48 -5.08 9.81
C GLY A 277 -10.94 -5.98 10.95
N LEU A 278 -11.90 -6.86 10.68
CA LEU A 278 -12.35 -7.89 11.62
C LEU A 278 -11.23 -8.86 12.00
N PHE A 279 -10.42 -9.29 11.03
CA PHE A 279 -9.26 -10.15 11.29
C PHE A 279 -8.18 -9.46 12.14
N GLN A 280 -7.92 -8.17 11.92
CA GLN A 280 -6.93 -7.39 12.67
C GLN A 280 -7.28 -7.22 14.16
N LEU A 281 -8.56 -7.39 14.54
CA LEU A 281 -8.96 -7.36 15.94
C LEU A 281 -8.31 -8.46 16.78
N LYS A 282 -7.79 -9.55 16.18
CA LYS A 282 -7.04 -10.60 16.92
C LYS A 282 -5.93 -10.00 17.78
N THR A 283 -5.07 -9.18 17.18
CA THR A 283 -3.89 -8.62 17.86
C THR A 283 -4.26 -7.40 18.70
N LEU A 284 -5.37 -6.75 18.36
CA LEU A 284 -5.75 -5.47 18.92
C LEU A 284 -6.76 -5.60 20.06
N LYS A 285 -7.79 -6.42 19.94
CA LYS A 285 -8.80 -6.66 20.97
C LYS A 285 -9.39 -8.08 20.83
N PRO A 286 -8.74 -9.10 21.44
CA PRO A 286 -9.15 -10.50 21.33
C PRO A 286 -10.61 -10.78 21.69
N ASP A 287 -11.19 -10.05 22.65
CA ASP A 287 -12.59 -10.26 23.06
C ASP A 287 -13.62 -9.89 21.98
N LEU A 288 -13.24 -9.12 20.96
CA LEU A 288 -14.08 -8.77 19.82
C LEU A 288 -13.72 -9.55 18.55
N TYR A 289 -12.73 -10.45 18.65
CA TYR A 289 -12.21 -11.17 17.51
C TYR A 289 -13.01 -12.46 17.29
N ASP A 290 -13.61 -12.56 16.11
CA ASP A 290 -14.22 -13.79 15.60
C ASP A 290 -13.65 -14.08 14.21
N ILE A 291 -12.80 -15.11 14.14
CA ILE A 291 -12.17 -15.55 12.89
C ILE A 291 -13.19 -16.08 11.87
N ASN A 292 -14.25 -16.75 12.34
CA ASN A 292 -15.26 -17.32 11.46
C ASN A 292 -16.05 -16.21 10.79
N GLU A 293 -16.33 -15.14 11.53
CA GLU A 293 -16.96 -13.95 10.97
C GLU A 293 -16.09 -13.30 9.89
N ALA A 294 -14.79 -13.08 10.14
CA ALA A 294 -13.88 -12.57 9.12
C ALA A 294 -13.82 -13.48 7.89
N LEU A 295 -13.82 -14.81 8.09
CA LEU A 295 -13.81 -15.80 7.01
C LEU A 295 -15.11 -15.78 6.18
N ILE A 296 -16.28 -15.60 6.80
CA ILE A 296 -17.57 -15.49 6.09
C ILE A 296 -17.55 -14.28 5.15
N VAL A 297 -17.10 -13.12 5.64
CA VAL A 297 -17.01 -11.89 4.84
C VAL A 297 -16.00 -12.05 3.71
N LEU A 298 -14.86 -12.68 3.98
CA LEU A 298 -13.87 -13.01 2.95
C LEU A 298 -14.44 -13.95 1.88
N LYS A 299 -15.18 -15.00 2.26
CA LYS A 299 -15.83 -15.91 1.30
C LYS A 299 -16.83 -15.17 0.42
N LYS A 300 -17.59 -14.21 0.96
CA LYS A 300 -18.44 -13.30 0.16
C LYS A 300 -17.60 -12.54 -0.88
N CYS A 301 -16.47 -11.95 -0.49
CA CYS A 301 -15.55 -11.29 -1.43
C CYS A 301 -15.10 -12.23 -2.57
N LEU A 302 -14.59 -13.42 -2.21
CA LEU A 302 -14.06 -14.38 -3.17
C LEU A 302 -15.14 -14.93 -4.12
N ASN A 303 -16.41 -14.94 -3.70
CA ASN A 303 -17.51 -15.30 -4.58
C ASN A 303 -17.81 -14.19 -5.61
N ILE A 304 -17.69 -12.91 -5.23
CA ILE A 304 -17.94 -11.77 -6.12
C ILE A 304 -16.76 -11.58 -7.08
N ALA A 305 -15.53 -11.65 -6.59
CA ALA A 305 -14.31 -11.50 -7.38
C ALA A 305 -13.29 -12.62 -7.04
N PRO A 306 -13.39 -13.78 -7.72
CA PRO A 306 -12.56 -14.95 -7.44
C PRO A 306 -11.06 -14.80 -7.64
N ASN A 307 -10.63 -13.74 -8.34
CA ASN A 307 -9.23 -13.46 -8.68
C ASN A 307 -8.74 -12.15 -8.04
N TYR A 308 -9.39 -11.68 -6.97
CA TYR A 308 -8.99 -10.43 -6.33
C TYR A 308 -7.77 -10.64 -5.40
N GLY A 309 -6.64 -10.01 -5.73
CA GLY A 309 -5.36 -10.23 -5.06
C GLY A 309 -5.42 -10.04 -3.55
N MET A 310 -6.01 -8.93 -3.10
CA MET A 310 -6.14 -8.63 -1.66
C MET A 310 -6.95 -9.69 -0.90
N CYS A 311 -7.98 -10.29 -1.54
CA CYS A 311 -8.76 -11.36 -0.90
C CYS A 311 -7.94 -12.65 -0.78
N HIS A 312 -7.07 -12.98 -1.74
CA HIS A 312 -6.19 -14.13 -1.61
C HIS A 312 -5.09 -13.93 -0.56
N THR A 313 -4.46 -12.76 -0.49
CA THR A 313 -3.48 -12.45 0.57
C THR A 313 -4.12 -12.51 1.97
N LEU A 314 -5.35 -11.99 2.12
CA LEU A 314 -6.10 -12.11 3.37
C LEU A 314 -6.51 -13.56 3.68
N ALA A 315 -6.96 -14.31 2.67
CA ALA A 315 -7.32 -15.72 2.81
C ALA A 315 -6.14 -16.55 3.32
N THR A 316 -4.94 -16.35 2.77
CA THR A 316 -3.74 -17.00 3.26
C THR A 316 -3.51 -16.73 4.75
N SER A 317 -3.69 -15.49 5.20
CA SER A 317 -3.51 -15.12 6.60
C SER A 317 -4.58 -15.76 7.52
N ILE A 318 -5.84 -15.77 7.10
CA ILE A 318 -6.95 -16.37 7.86
C ILE A 318 -6.80 -17.89 7.93
N TYR A 319 -6.46 -18.57 6.83
CA TYR A 319 -6.27 -20.03 6.86
C TYR A 319 -5.01 -20.46 7.60
N CYS A 320 -3.94 -19.64 7.62
CA CYS A 320 -2.80 -19.91 8.52
C CYS A 320 -3.27 -19.96 9.97
N GLU A 321 -4.07 -18.97 10.37
CA GLU A 321 -4.59 -18.82 11.74
C GLU A 321 -5.54 -19.96 12.14
N LEU A 322 -6.26 -20.53 11.18
CA LEU A 322 -7.09 -21.73 11.37
C LEU A 322 -6.27 -23.03 11.34
N HIS A 323 -4.95 -22.94 11.13
CA HIS A 323 -4.06 -24.07 10.88
C HIS A 323 -4.46 -24.93 9.66
N GLU A 324 -5.20 -24.36 8.71
CA GLU A 324 -5.58 -24.99 7.44
C GLU A 324 -4.53 -24.68 6.36
N TYR A 325 -3.31 -25.20 6.56
CA TYR A 325 -2.14 -24.80 5.78
C TYR A 325 -2.22 -25.14 4.29
N GLU A 326 -2.90 -26.21 3.88
CA GLU A 326 -3.12 -26.50 2.47
C GLU A 326 -3.99 -25.43 1.78
N GLN A 327 -5.04 -24.94 2.46
CA GLN A 327 -5.89 -23.87 1.94
C GLN A 327 -5.11 -22.55 1.90
N ALA A 328 -4.32 -22.27 2.94
CA ALA A 328 -3.46 -21.11 2.97
C ALA A 328 -2.47 -21.12 1.78
N LEU A 329 -1.88 -22.28 1.48
CA LEU A 329 -0.94 -22.47 0.37
C LEU A 329 -1.63 -22.24 -0.98
N LYS A 330 -2.82 -22.82 -1.18
CA LYS A 330 -3.63 -22.62 -2.39
C LYS A 330 -3.90 -21.14 -2.66
N HIS A 331 -4.29 -20.39 -1.63
CA HIS A 331 -4.53 -18.95 -1.77
C HIS A 331 -3.24 -18.15 -1.97
N SER A 332 -2.13 -18.56 -1.35
CA SER A 332 -0.83 -17.89 -1.52
C SER A 332 -0.31 -18.05 -2.95
N ILE A 333 -0.54 -19.20 -3.57
CA ILE A 333 -0.21 -19.43 -5.00
C ILE A 333 -1.00 -18.48 -5.89
N LYS A 334 -2.31 -18.35 -5.68
CA LYS A 334 -3.14 -17.41 -6.44
C LYS A 334 -2.72 -15.96 -6.26
N ALA A 335 -2.40 -15.55 -5.03
CA ALA A 335 -1.91 -14.20 -4.76
C ALA A 335 -0.57 -13.93 -5.47
N LYS A 336 0.35 -14.92 -5.49
CA LYS A 336 1.59 -14.86 -6.27
C LYS A 336 1.33 -14.72 -7.78
N GLU A 337 0.36 -15.45 -8.33
CA GLU A 337 -0.01 -15.36 -9.76
C GLU A 337 -0.48 -13.95 -10.15
N ILE A 338 -1.15 -13.25 -9.24
CA ILE A 338 -1.60 -11.86 -9.40
C ILE A 338 -0.46 -10.85 -9.19
N GLY A 339 0.69 -11.29 -8.68
CA GLY A 339 1.88 -10.46 -8.49
C GLY A 339 2.07 -9.92 -7.07
N ASP A 340 1.45 -10.54 -6.06
CA ASP A 340 1.74 -10.21 -4.66
C ASP A 340 3.15 -10.69 -4.27
N TYR A 341 4.02 -9.74 -3.91
CA TYR A 341 5.42 -10.00 -3.56
C TYR A 341 5.57 -10.95 -2.36
N PHE A 342 4.85 -10.65 -1.27
CA PHE A 342 4.98 -11.38 0.01
C PHE A 342 4.45 -12.81 -0.06
N SER A 343 3.55 -13.09 -1.00
CA SER A 343 2.99 -14.43 -1.21
C SER A 343 4.05 -15.45 -1.64
N SER A 344 5.13 -15.03 -2.31
CA SER A 344 6.24 -15.93 -2.65
C SER A 344 6.98 -16.42 -1.40
N ILE A 345 7.25 -15.51 -0.45
CA ILE A 345 7.86 -15.86 0.84
C ILE A 345 6.92 -16.74 1.67
N ARG A 346 5.62 -16.43 1.63
CA ARG A 346 4.62 -17.21 2.35
C ARG A 346 4.48 -18.64 1.82
N ILE A 347 4.64 -18.85 0.51
CA ILE A 347 4.68 -20.20 -0.08
C ILE A 347 5.85 -21.02 0.47
N ILE A 348 7.05 -20.42 0.58
CA ILE A 348 8.23 -21.10 1.18
C ILE A 348 7.89 -21.55 2.60
N GLN A 349 7.35 -20.65 3.43
CA GLN A 349 6.98 -20.92 4.81
C GLN A 349 5.94 -22.05 4.92
N LEU A 350 4.88 -21.99 4.10
CA LEU A 350 3.80 -22.96 4.12
C LEU A 350 4.25 -24.34 3.63
N LYS A 351 5.08 -24.40 2.59
CA LYS A 351 5.67 -25.67 2.14
C LYS A 351 6.57 -26.29 3.21
N CYS A 352 7.38 -25.48 3.89
CA CYS A 352 8.16 -25.93 5.04
C CYS A 352 7.30 -26.49 6.18
N LEU A 353 6.16 -25.86 6.46
CA LEU A 353 5.18 -26.32 7.45
C LEU A 353 4.54 -27.65 7.08
N LEU A 354 4.13 -27.77 5.81
CA LEU A 354 3.52 -28.96 5.24
C LEU A 354 4.53 -30.07 4.93
N GLN A 355 5.81 -29.87 5.25
CA GLN A 355 6.91 -30.81 4.95
C GLN A 355 6.98 -31.17 3.45
N GLN A 356 6.68 -30.19 2.59
CA GLN A 356 6.79 -30.31 1.14
C GLN A 356 8.15 -29.78 0.66
N ASP A 357 8.58 -30.26 -0.51
CA ASP A 357 9.81 -29.79 -1.14
C ASP A 357 9.78 -28.30 -1.45
N VAL A 358 10.85 -27.61 -1.03
CA VAL A 358 11.03 -26.18 -1.19
C VAL A 358 12.19 -25.90 -2.13
N ASN A 359 11.88 -25.39 -3.32
CA ASN A 359 12.89 -24.76 -4.18
C ASN A 359 13.00 -23.27 -3.85
N ALA A 360 13.72 -22.95 -2.78
CA ALA A 360 13.86 -21.58 -2.29
C ALA A 360 14.64 -20.71 -3.29
N ALA A 361 15.71 -21.25 -3.89
CA ALA A 361 16.54 -20.53 -4.85
C ALA A 361 15.73 -20.05 -6.06
N GLU A 362 14.96 -20.96 -6.70
CA GLU A 362 14.09 -20.61 -7.82
C GLU A 362 13.03 -19.56 -7.42
N THR A 363 12.52 -19.65 -6.20
CA THR A 363 11.54 -18.68 -5.68
C THR A 363 12.17 -17.30 -5.51
N PHE A 364 13.38 -17.20 -4.96
CA PHE A 364 14.09 -15.93 -4.83
C PHE A 364 14.47 -15.35 -6.20
N ASP A 365 14.93 -16.17 -7.14
CA ASP A 365 15.22 -15.74 -8.51
C ASP A 365 13.97 -15.20 -9.22
N TYR A 366 12.83 -15.86 -9.04
CA TYR A 366 11.54 -15.36 -9.52
C TYR A 366 11.21 -13.98 -8.92
N MET A 367 11.37 -13.80 -7.61
CA MET A 367 11.06 -12.54 -6.93
C MET A 367 11.93 -11.40 -7.45
N LEU A 368 13.24 -11.61 -7.60
CA LEU A 368 14.17 -10.62 -8.14
C LEU A 368 13.82 -10.23 -9.58
N LYS A 369 13.43 -11.20 -10.41
CA LYS A 369 13.02 -10.95 -11.79
C LYS A 369 11.69 -10.19 -11.88
N LYS A 370 10.70 -10.56 -11.05
CA LYS A 370 9.34 -10.00 -11.10
C LYS A 370 9.25 -8.62 -10.42
N HIS A 371 10.08 -8.36 -9.41
CA HIS A 371 10.04 -7.16 -8.60
C HIS A 371 11.41 -6.45 -8.59
N PRO A 372 11.81 -5.79 -9.68
CA PRO A 372 13.17 -5.26 -9.86
C PRO A 372 13.41 -3.92 -9.16
N THR A 373 12.53 -3.47 -8.26
CA THR A 373 12.78 -2.24 -7.50
C THR A 373 13.78 -2.52 -6.38
N GLU A 374 14.65 -1.56 -6.10
CA GLU A 374 15.71 -1.72 -5.09
C GLU A 374 15.16 -2.18 -3.73
N THR A 375 13.98 -1.66 -3.34
CA THR A 375 13.27 -2.08 -2.11
C THR A 375 12.99 -3.59 -2.06
N TYR A 376 12.44 -4.15 -3.14
CA TYR A 376 12.13 -5.58 -3.19
C TYR A 376 13.38 -6.42 -3.39
N ILE A 377 14.41 -5.90 -4.05
CA ILE A 377 15.70 -6.59 -4.22
C ILE A 377 16.34 -6.83 -2.85
N TYR A 378 16.53 -5.79 -2.03
CA TYR A 378 17.19 -5.97 -0.75
C TYR A 378 16.34 -6.85 0.20
N GLN A 379 15.02 -6.67 0.22
CA GLN A 379 14.12 -7.49 1.03
C GLN A 379 14.21 -8.97 0.65
N THR A 380 14.29 -9.29 -0.66
CA THR A 380 14.41 -10.67 -1.12
C THR A 380 15.71 -11.30 -0.64
N HIS A 381 16.82 -10.56 -0.69
CA HIS A 381 18.10 -11.04 -0.16
C HIS A 381 18.08 -11.21 1.36
N LEU A 382 17.43 -10.32 2.12
CA LEU A 382 17.27 -10.50 3.57
C LEU A 382 16.44 -11.75 3.90
N TYR A 383 15.35 -12.01 3.17
CA TYR A 383 14.58 -13.25 3.35
C TYR A 383 15.36 -14.51 2.96
N ALA A 384 16.22 -14.42 1.93
CA ALA A 384 17.10 -15.52 1.55
C ALA A 384 18.14 -15.80 2.64
N ILE A 385 18.79 -14.77 3.19
CA ILE A 385 19.72 -14.89 4.33
C ILE A 385 19.01 -15.57 5.50
N SER A 386 17.85 -15.05 5.91
CA SER A 386 17.00 -15.61 6.97
C SER A 386 16.71 -17.10 6.76
N TYR A 387 16.24 -17.47 5.56
CA TYR A 387 15.93 -18.86 5.22
C TYR A 387 17.16 -19.77 5.31
N TYR A 388 18.28 -19.37 4.69
CA TYR A 388 19.48 -20.19 4.69
C TYR A 388 20.12 -20.31 6.07
N ILE A 389 20.06 -19.26 6.90
CA ILE A 389 20.58 -19.31 8.28
C ILE A 389 19.68 -20.13 9.20
N PHE A 390 18.37 -19.91 9.19
CA PHE A 390 17.50 -20.49 10.20
C PHE A 390 16.84 -21.81 9.80
N LYS A 391 16.57 -22.01 8.51
CA LYS A 391 15.85 -23.19 8.02
C LYS A 391 16.76 -24.22 7.37
N GLU A 392 17.60 -23.82 6.43
CA GLU A 392 18.49 -24.75 5.71
C GLU A 392 19.81 -25.02 6.45
N ARG A 393 20.24 -24.10 7.33
CA ARG A 393 21.58 -24.10 7.98
C ARG A 393 22.72 -24.12 6.95
N ASN A 394 22.59 -23.31 5.89
CA ASN A 394 23.55 -23.18 4.80
C ASN A 394 24.21 -21.79 4.81
N LEU A 395 25.33 -21.66 5.55
CA LEU A 395 26.04 -20.40 5.70
C LEU A 395 26.57 -19.85 4.36
N GLN A 396 27.02 -20.71 3.45
CA GLN A 396 27.62 -20.28 2.19
C GLN A 396 26.61 -19.55 1.28
N LEU A 397 25.38 -20.06 1.19
CA LEU A 397 24.31 -19.38 0.47
C LEU A 397 23.86 -18.10 1.17
N ALA A 398 23.81 -18.09 2.50
CA ALA A 398 23.52 -16.88 3.26
C ALA A 398 24.57 -15.78 3.02
N VAL A 399 25.86 -16.13 3.05
CA VAL A 399 26.98 -15.21 2.77
C VAL A 399 26.89 -14.65 1.36
N LYS A 400 26.56 -15.47 0.36
CA LYS A 400 26.35 -14.99 -1.02
C LYS A 400 25.31 -13.87 -1.07
N HIS A 401 24.18 -14.04 -0.42
CA HIS A 401 23.13 -13.02 -0.39
C HIS A 401 23.50 -11.80 0.46
N PHE A 402 24.22 -12.00 1.57
CA PHE A 402 24.75 -10.90 2.39
C PHE A 402 25.72 -10.01 1.60
N LEU A 403 26.65 -10.61 0.85
CA LEU A 403 27.59 -9.85 0.03
C LEU A 403 26.89 -9.02 -1.05
N ILE A 404 25.83 -9.55 -1.67
CA ILE A 404 25.03 -8.79 -2.65
C ILE A 404 24.33 -7.61 -1.96
N VAL A 405 23.60 -7.87 -0.87
CA VAL A 405 22.80 -6.82 -0.23
C VAL A 405 23.68 -5.73 0.39
N SER A 406 24.86 -6.08 0.91
CA SER A 406 25.83 -5.12 1.45
C SER A 406 26.37 -4.13 0.42
N LYS A 407 26.26 -4.41 -0.89
CA LYS A 407 26.75 -3.56 -1.98
C LYS A 407 25.69 -2.56 -2.47
N LEU A 408 24.45 -2.65 -2.00
CA LEU A 408 23.36 -1.74 -2.40
C LEU A 408 23.51 -0.38 -1.71
N SER A 409 23.23 0.71 -2.45
CA SER A 409 23.34 2.09 -1.95
C SER A 409 22.31 2.43 -0.88
N THR A 410 21.14 1.80 -0.92
CA THR A 410 20.04 2.04 0.04
C THR A 410 20.15 1.22 1.31
N MET A 411 21.15 0.32 1.41
CA MET A 411 21.27 -0.56 2.57
C MET A 411 21.98 0.12 3.73
N GLU A 412 21.22 0.36 4.79
CA GLU A 412 21.67 0.89 6.05
C GLU A 412 21.59 -0.18 7.15
N ARG A 413 22.29 0.06 8.26
CA ARG A 413 22.36 -0.86 9.41
C ARG A 413 20.99 -1.30 9.92
N GLN A 414 20.04 -0.36 9.96
CA GLN A 414 18.67 -0.57 10.45
C GLN A 414 17.83 -1.47 9.54
N ASN A 415 18.18 -1.62 8.25
CA ASN A 415 17.40 -2.45 7.33
C ASN A 415 17.58 -3.95 7.60
N TYR A 416 18.63 -4.36 8.30
CA TYR A 416 18.87 -5.75 8.69
C TYR A 416 17.97 -6.22 9.85
N GLU A 417 17.29 -5.30 10.55
CA GLU A 417 16.34 -5.64 11.60
C GLU A 417 15.00 -6.07 10.98
N ILE A 418 14.73 -7.37 10.98
CA ILE A 418 13.51 -7.92 10.38
C ILE A 418 12.68 -8.70 11.39
N GLY A 419 11.37 -8.71 11.17
CA GLY A 419 10.49 -9.71 11.77
C GLY A 419 10.68 -11.03 11.05
N ASP A 420 11.33 -11.99 11.70
CA ASP A 420 11.72 -13.25 11.08
C ASP A 420 10.68 -14.35 11.38
N PRO A 421 10.25 -15.13 10.38
CA PRO A 421 9.28 -16.19 10.60
C PRO A 421 9.84 -17.35 11.44
N TRP A 422 11.13 -17.66 11.31
CA TRP A 422 11.76 -18.85 11.87
C TRP A 422 12.17 -18.69 13.33
N VAL A 423 12.24 -17.46 13.84
CA VAL A 423 12.64 -17.14 15.23
C VAL A 423 11.66 -16.19 15.90
N LYS A 424 11.70 -16.10 17.24
CA LYS A 424 10.75 -15.29 18.00
C LYS A 424 11.19 -13.83 18.05
N GLY A 425 10.40 -12.95 17.45
CA GLY A 425 10.55 -11.50 17.57
C GLY A 425 11.27 -10.89 16.38
N ARG A 426 11.76 -9.67 16.55
CA ARG A 426 12.66 -9.06 15.56
C ARG A 426 14.08 -9.53 15.82
N VAL A 427 14.82 -9.74 14.74
CA VAL A 427 16.22 -10.12 14.78
C VAL A 427 17.03 -9.25 13.84
N ASP A 428 18.28 -9.08 14.23
CA ASP A 428 19.25 -8.35 13.45
C ASP A 428 20.10 -9.32 12.63
N LEU A 429 19.79 -9.42 11.33
CA LEU A 429 20.50 -10.34 10.46
C LEU A 429 21.97 -9.93 10.26
N CYS A 430 22.35 -8.67 10.47
CA CYS A 430 23.74 -8.25 10.38
C CYS A 430 24.55 -8.87 11.53
N ASP A 431 24.04 -8.76 12.76
CA ASP A 431 24.66 -9.36 13.95
C ASP A 431 24.74 -10.89 13.84
N ILE A 432 23.66 -11.53 13.39
CA ILE A 432 23.61 -12.98 13.24
C ILE A 432 24.61 -13.44 12.17
N MET A 433 24.65 -12.76 11.02
CA MET A 433 25.61 -13.11 9.97
C MET A 433 27.05 -12.92 10.43
N TYR A 434 27.36 -11.84 11.14
CA TYR A 434 28.70 -11.64 11.70
C TYR A 434 29.07 -12.80 12.65
N ASN A 435 28.16 -13.17 13.56
CA ASN A 435 28.38 -14.27 14.49
C ASN A 435 28.68 -15.58 13.76
N GLU A 436 27.84 -15.96 12.79
CA GLU A 436 27.99 -17.22 12.06
C GLU A 436 29.26 -17.22 11.20
N VAL A 437 29.57 -16.11 10.50
CA VAL A 437 30.80 -15.97 9.70
C VAL A 437 32.03 -16.08 10.58
N ARG A 438 32.06 -15.39 11.73
CA ARG A 438 33.20 -15.39 12.63
C ARG A 438 33.41 -16.75 13.27
N CYS A 439 32.35 -17.39 13.75
CA CYS A 439 32.39 -18.77 14.26
C CYS A 439 32.90 -19.75 13.19
N ALA A 440 32.50 -19.59 11.93
CA ALA A 440 32.95 -20.44 10.84
C ALA A 440 34.44 -20.25 10.51
N ILE A 441 34.93 -19.01 10.49
CA ILE A 441 36.36 -18.73 10.28
C ILE A 441 37.20 -19.31 11.43
N ASP A 442 36.83 -19.01 12.67
CA ASP A 442 37.59 -19.41 13.86
C ASP A 442 37.56 -20.94 14.07
N GLY A 443 36.41 -21.55 13.81
CA GLY A 443 36.22 -23.00 13.86
C GLY A 443 36.70 -23.76 12.63
N ARG A 444 37.20 -23.07 11.59
CA ARG A 444 37.56 -23.65 10.28
C ARG A 444 36.44 -24.49 9.65
N LEU A 445 35.20 -23.97 9.72
CA LEU A 445 33.98 -24.61 9.21
C LEU A 445 33.73 -24.24 7.74
N TYR A 446 34.63 -24.67 6.86
CA TYR A 446 34.53 -24.50 5.40
C TYR A 446 35.15 -25.70 4.70
N GLN A 447 34.65 -26.04 3.51
CA GLN A 447 35.05 -27.26 2.78
C GLN A 447 36.24 -27.04 1.84
N ASN A 448 36.44 -25.82 1.37
CA ASN A 448 37.46 -25.47 0.37
C ASN A 448 37.90 -24.00 0.50
N ASP A 449 38.95 -23.64 -0.25
CA ASP A 449 39.51 -22.28 -0.21
C ASP A 449 38.56 -21.21 -0.78
N GLU A 450 37.65 -21.57 -1.69
CA GLU A 450 36.65 -20.63 -2.23
C GLU A 450 35.63 -20.22 -1.17
N GLU A 451 35.15 -21.18 -0.38
CA GLU A 451 34.26 -20.94 0.76
C GLU A 451 34.95 -20.08 1.82
N LYS A 452 36.21 -20.40 2.13
CA LYS A 452 37.02 -19.61 3.06
C LYS A 452 37.14 -18.15 2.59
N LEU A 453 37.45 -17.94 1.31
CA LEU A 453 37.62 -16.61 0.73
C LEU A 453 36.33 -15.78 0.81
N LYS A 454 35.16 -16.40 0.56
CA LYS A 454 33.86 -15.71 0.68
C LYS A 454 33.54 -15.31 2.14
N LEU A 455 33.88 -16.17 3.10
CA LEU A 455 33.74 -15.84 4.52
C LEU A 455 34.65 -14.66 4.90
N GLU A 456 35.89 -14.65 4.42
CA GLU A 456 36.83 -13.54 4.63
C GLU A 456 36.35 -12.24 3.95
N GLU A 457 35.80 -12.29 2.73
CA GLU A 457 35.17 -11.13 2.08
C GLU A 457 34.03 -10.57 2.93
N ALA A 458 33.14 -11.43 3.44
CA ALA A 458 32.04 -10.99 4.30
C ALA A 458 32.55 -10.38 5.61
N TYR A 459 33.61 -10.95 6.20
CA TYR A 459 34.23 -10.42 7.41
C TYR A 459 34.82 -9.02 7.20
N GLU A 460 35.47 -8.77 6.07
CA GLU A 460 35.99 -7.44 5.73
C GLU A 460 34.86 -6.42 5.45
N VAL A 461 33.72 -6.86 4.91
CA VAL A 461 32.52 -6.02 4.82
C VAL A 461 32.03 -5.61 6.21
N PHE A 462 31.98 -6.52 7.20
CA PHE A 462 31.60 -6.16 8.56
C PHE A 462 32.56 -5.14 9.18
N LYS A 463 33.88 -5.35 9.07
CA LYS A 463 34.86 -4.39 9.59
C LYS A 463 34.74 -3.00 8.98
N SER A 464 34.54 -2.94 7.67
CA SER A 464 34.55 -1.67 6.94
C SER A 464 33.23 -0.90 7.02
N LYS A 465 32.09 -1.60 6.99
CA LYS A 465 30.76 -0.97 6.95
C LYS A 465 30.00 -1.00 8.28
N TYR A 466 30.25 -1.99 9.12
CA TYR A 466 29.50 -2.24 10.35
C TYR A 466 30.44 -2.52 11.54
N PRO A 467 31.38 -1.61 11.84
CA PRO A 467 32.43 -1.85 12.85
C PRO A 467 31.85 -2.14 14.25
N ASP A 468 30.69 -1.54 14.59
CA ASP A 468 29.94 -1.76 15.82
C ASP A 468 29.59 -3.24 16.05
N VAL A 469 29.37 -4.00 14.98
CA VAL A 469 29.04 -5.42 15.06
C VAL A 469 30.28 -6.24 15.41
N THR A 470 31.48 -5.78 15.00
CA THR A 470 32.73 -6.53 15.21
C THR A 470 33.22 -6.51 16.66
N GLU A 471 32.70 -5.61 17.49
CA GLU A 471 32.97 -5.54 18.93
C GLU A 471 32.19 -6.59 19.74
N LYS A 472 31.20 -7.25 19.12
CA LYS A 472 30.33 -8.23 19.81
C LYS A 472 31.05 -9.56 20.00
N VAL A 473 30.85 -10.14 21.19
CA VAL A 473 31.31 -11.50 21.52
C VAL A 473 30.50 -12.52 20.71
N THR A 474 31.19 -13.47 20.09
CA THR A 474 30.56 -14.54 19.32
C THR A 474 30.07 -15.69 20.21
N ASP A 475 28.97 -16.31 19.80
CA ASP A 475 28.35 -17.48 20.43
C ASP A 475 28.02 -18.51 19.35
N SER A 476 28.72 -19.65 19.35
CA SER A 476 28.50 -20.75 18.40
C SER A 476 27.15 -21.44 18.55
N SER A 477 26.42 -21.16 19.63
CA SER A 477 25.07 -21.67 19.90
C SER A 477 23.96 -20.65 19.65
N LEU A 478 24.28 -19.45 19.13
CA LEU A 478 23.34 -18.34 18.99
C LEU A 478 22.09 -18.73 18.19
N VAL A 479 22.25 -19.29 16.99
CA VAL A 479 21.11 -19.61 16.12
C VAL A 479 20.23 -20.71 16.75
N GLU A 480 20.84 -21.72 17.34
CA GLU A 480 20.18 -22.83 18.01
C GLU A 480 19.41 -22.35 19.24
N ASN A 481 19.97 -21.38 19.98
CA ASN A 481 19.31 -20.69 21.07
C ASN A 481 18.11 -19.86 20.57
N LEU A 482 18.20 -19.21 19.41
CA LEU A 482 17.09 -18.47 18.81
C LEU A 482 15.97 -19.42 18.33
N LEU A 483 16.32 -20.53 17.67
CA LEU A 483 15.37 -21.53 17.17
C LEU A 483 14.66 -22.26 18.32
N SER A 484 15.38 -22.63 19.39
CA SER A 484 14.80 -23.32 20.55
C SER A 484 13.79 -22.46 21.30
N LYS A 485 14.03 -21.15 21.41
CA LYS A 485 13.06 -20.18 21.94
C LYS A 485 11.76 -20.12 21.13
N ASN A 486 11.77 -20.53 19.86
CA ASN A 486 10.60 -20.49 18.98
C ASN A 486 9.76 -21.78 18.98
N LYS A 487 10.34 -22.95 19.34
CA LYS A 487 9.61 -24.23 19.43
C LYS A 487 8.38 -24.19 20.35
N LYS A 488 8.34 -23.27 21.33
CA LYS A 488 7.20 -23.09 22.24
C LYS A 488 6.04 -22.25 21.67
N LYS A 489 6.16 -21.62 20.50
CA LYS A 489 5.17 -20.64 19.98
C LYS A 489 4.60 -20.96 18.59
N TRP A 490 5.32 -21.68 17.72
CA TRP A 490 4.78 -22.10 16.41
C TRP A 490 3.53 -22.99 16.54
N LEU A 491 3.39 -23.72 17.65
CA LEU A 491 2.17 -24.48 18.01
C LEU A 491 1.03 -23.62 18.57
N GLN A 492 1.21 -22.31 18.75
CA GLN A 492 0.22 -21.43 19.41
C GLN A 492 -0.10 -20.13 18.64
N LYS A 493 0.61 -19.78 17.56
CA LYS A 493 0.45 -18.47 16.89
C LYS A 493 0.61 -18.46 15.36
N CYS A 494 0.60 -19.61 14.69
CA CYS A 494 0.45 -19.63 13.23
C CYS A 494 -1.01 -19.54 12.85
#